data_AF-T1IZ56-F1
#
_entry.id   AF-T1IZ56-F1
#
_cell.length_a   1.000
_cell.length_b   1.000
_cell.length_c   1.000
_cell.angle_alpha   90.00
_cell.angle_beta   90.00
_cell.angle_gamma   90.00
#
_symmetry.space_group_name_H-M   'P 1'
#
loop_
_entity.id
_entity.type
_entity.pdbx_description
1 polymer ?
#
loop_
_entity_poly.entity_id
_entity_poly.type
_entity_poly.pdbx_seq_one_letter_code
_entity_poly.pdbx_strand_id
1 'polypeptide(L)'
;MAEASASDPILSVVIEVVKRGREMLPHGEDFTPYTQRFDQLSLAEGILLWDDRVVIPESLKTKVLMLLHEGHLGVVEMKSRARYYVWWTHMDKEVSEFAAACTVCAMNQNTPPKVTPIAWPKAEREREN
;
A
#
# COMPACT_ATOMS: atom_id res chain seq x y z
N MET A 1 4.63 17.85 -3.78
CA MET A 1 4.66 16.51 -4.38
C MET A 1 5.81 16.40 -5.37
N ALA A 2 5.74 17.06 -6.55
CA ALA A 2 6.78 16.95 -7.59
C ALA A 2 8.21 17.25 -7.09
N GLU A 3 8.42 18.32 -6.32
CA GLU A 3 9.73 18.65 -5.74
C GLU A 3 10.27 17.58 -4.78
N ALA A 4 9.39 17.01 -3.96
CA ALA A 4 9.74 15.92 -3.04
C ALA A 4 10.08 14.63 -3.80
N SER A 5 9.35 14.32 -4.88
CA SER A 5 9.65 13.19 -5.76
C SER A 5 10.98 13.38 -6.52
N ALA A 6 11.30 14.62 -6.91
CA ALA A 6 12.58 14.93 -7.56
C ALA A 6 13.78 14.86 -6.60
N SER A 7 13.55 15.08 -5.31
CA SER A 7 14.58 14.98 -4.26
C SER A 7 14.73 13.57 -3.68
N ASP A 8 13.81 12.65 -4.01
CA ASP A 8 13.84 11.27 -3.55
C ASP A 8 14.86 10.46 -4.39
N PRO A 9 15.85 9.79 -3.77
CA PRO A 9 16.90 9.07 -4.50
C PRO A 9 16.40 7.96 -5.42
N ILE A 10 15.27 7.34 -5.09
CA ILE A 10 14.69 6.26 -5.89
C ILE A 10 13.74 6.85 -6.92
N LEU A 11 12.79 7.70 -6.48
CA LEU A 11 11.76 8.20 -7.39
C LEU A 11 12.34 9.12 -8.47
N SER A 12 13.35 9.93 -8.18
CA SER A 12 14.00 10.76 -9.19
C SER A 12 14.56 9.94 -10.36
N VAL A 13 15.16 8.79 -10.05
CA VAL A 13 15.66 7.86 -11.06
C VAL A 13 14.51 7.20 -11.80
N VAL A 14 13.50 6.69 -11.10
CA VAL A 14 12.33 6.06 -11.74
C VAL A 14 11.61 7.02 -12.68
N ILE A 15 11.43 8.29 -12.26
CA ILE A 15 10.86 9.35 -13.10
C ILE A 15 11.66 9.52 -14.39
N GLU A 16 12.98 9.53 -14.31
CA GLU A 16 13.83 9.69 -15.50
C GLU A 16 13.72 8.48 -16.43
N VAL A 17 13.64 7.28 -15.88
CA VAL A 17 13.42 6.05 -16.67
C VAL A 17 12.06 6.06 -17.34
N VAL A 18 11.00 6.49 -16.66
CA VAL A 18 9.66 6.60 -17.27
C VAL A 18 9.65 7.61 -18.43
N LYS A 19 10.44 8.69 -18.36
CA LYS A 19 10.59 9.65 -19.46
C LYS A 19 11.38 9.11 -20.65
N ARG A 20 12.45 8.35 -20.40
CA ARG A 20 13.41 7.92 -21.44
C ARG A 20 13.14 6.53 -22.00
N GLY A 21 12.51 5.66 -21.22
CA GLY A 21 12.24 4.27 -21.57
C GLY A 21 12.85 3.28 -20.57
N ARG A 22 12.25 2.08 -20.53
CA ARG A 22 12.55 0.98 -19.59
C ARG A 22 14.01 0.54 -19.58
N GLU A 23 14.73 0.67 -20.69
CA GLU A 23 16.12 0.21 -20.84
C GLU A 23 17.10 0.89 -19.86
N MET A 24 16.71 2.05 -19.31
CA MET A 24 17.52 2.83 -18.38
C MET A 24 17.34 2.43 -16.91
N LEU A 25 16.46 1.46 -16.61
CA LEU A 25 16.11 1.14 -15.22
C LEU A 25 17.27 0.43 -14.51
N PRO A 26 17.77 0.95 -13.37
CA PRO A 26 18.86 0.31 -12.65
C PRO A 26 18.48 -1.06 -12.13
N HIS A 27 19.49 -1.93 -12.03
CA HIS A 27 19.36 -3.20 -11.34
C HIS A 27 19.52 -2.97 -9.83
N GLY A 28 18.58 -3.45 -9.03
CA GLY A 28 18.63 -3.34 -7.57
C GLY A 28 17.31 -3.74 -6.90
N GLU A 29 17.38 -4.19 -5.64
CA GLU A 29 16.19 -4.57 -4.88
C GLU A 29 15.24 -3.38 -4.69
N ASP A 30 15.78 -2.18 -4.46
CA ASP A 30 15.02 -0.94 -4.29
C ASP A 30 14.19 -0.57 -5.54
N PHE A 31 14.66 -0.96 -6.73
CA PHE A 31 14.00 -0.69 -8.00
C PHE A 31 13.07 -1.82 -8.46
N THR A 32 13.20 -3.02 -7.88
CA THR A 32 12.41 -4.21 -8.25
C THR A 32 10.89 -3.98 -8.20
N PRO A 33 10.34 -3.24 -7.21
CA PRO A 33 8.92 -2.94 -7.17
C PRO A 33 8.43 -2.13 -8.38
N TYR A 34 9.29 -1.26 -8.92
CA TYR A 34 9.01 -0.40 -10.07
C TYR A 34 9.24 -1.13 -11.39
N THR A 35 10.28 -1.95 -11.51
CA THR A 35 10.54 -2.74 -12.74
C THR A 35 9.38 -3.67 -13.05
N GLN A 36 8.88 -4.39 -12.04
CA GLN A 36 7.77 -5.34 -12.18
C GLN A 36 6.45 -4.68 -12.58
N ARG A 37 6.31 -3.38 -12.35
CA ARG A 37 5.08 -2.59 -12.57
C ARG A 37 5.26 -1.53 -13.64
N PHE A 38 6.36 -1.55 -14.37
CA PHE A 38 6.76 -0.43 -15.22
C PHE A 38 5.69 -0.05 -16.26
N ASP A 39 4.98 -1.03 -16.83
CA ASP A 39 3.91 -0.78 -17.82
C ASP A 39 2.70 -0.03 -17.24
N GLN A 40 2.58 0.04 -15.92
CA GLN A 40 1.53 0.75 -15.20
C GLN A 40 2.04 2.06 -14.59
N LEU A 41 3.31 2.41 -14.80
CA LEU A 41 3.86 3.67 -14.34
C LEU A 41 3.57 4.78 -15.34
N SER A 42 3.12 5.92 -14.85
CA SER A 42 2.91 7.11 -15.66
C SER A 42 3.36 8.38 -14.91
N LEU A 43 3.48 9.48 -15.63
CA LEU A 43 3.87 10.77 -15.07
C LEU A 43 2.78 11.81 -15.33
N ALA A 44 2.41 12.53 -14.29
CA ALA A 44 1.55 13.70 -14.36
C ALA A 44 2.25 14.88 -13.66
N GLU A 45 2.60 15.93 -14.41
CA GLU A 45 3.23 17.14 -13.86
C GLU A 45 4.47 16.87 -12.97
N GLY A 46 5.28 15.88 -13.34
CA GLY A 46 6.47 15.48 -12.57
C GLY A 46 6.18 14.62 -11.34
N ILE A 47 4.94 14.17 -11.16
CA ILE A 47 4.51 13.22 -10.13
C ILE A 47 4.42 11.83 -10.75
N LEU A 48 5.03 10.85 -10.09
CA LEU A 48 4.95 9.45 -10.49
C LEU A 48 3.63 8.85 -10.03
N LEU A 49 2.95 8.17 -10.95
CA LEU A 49 1.73 7.43 -10.71
C LEU A 49 1.95 5.94 -10.97
N TRP A 50 1.25 5.10 -10.22
CA TRP A 50 1.07 3.69 -10.51
C TRP A 50 -0.41 3.43 -10.73
N ASP A 51 -0.78 3.08 -11.97
CA ASP A 51 -2.16 3.11 -12.45
C ASP A 51 -2.80 4.50 -12.21
N ASP A 52 -3.75 4.60 -11.28
CA ASP A 52 -4.42 5.84 -10.86
C ASP A 52 -3.91 6.39 -9.51
N ARG A 53 -2.86 5.80 -8.94
CA ARG A 53 -2.41 6.07 -7.56
C ARG A 53 -1.15 6.88 -7.54
N VAL A 54 -1.06 7.81 -6.58
CA VAL A 54 0.13 8.63 -6.42
C VAL A 54 1.23 7.85 -5.71
N VAL A 55 2.41 7.77 -6.33
CA VAL A 55 3.59 7.20 -5.68
C VAL A 55 4.17 8.22 -4.71
N ILE A 56 4.23 7.86 -3.43
CA ILE A 56 4.61 8.78 -2.36
C ILE A 56 6.12 8.71 -2.09
N PRO A 57 6.86 9.84 -2.17
CA PRO A 57 8.27 9.89 -1.78
C PRO A 57 8.44 9.67 -0.27
N GLU A 58 9.61 9.18 0.14
CA GLU A 58 9.91 8.83 1.54
C GLU A 58 9.58 9.97 2.51
N SER A 59 9.98 11.19 2.16
CA SER A 59 9.79 12.40 2.97
C SER A 59 8.32 12.76 3.23
N LEU A 60 7.37 12.23 2.45
CA LEU A 60 5.95 12.52 2.57
C LEU A 60 5.13 11.36 3.16
N LYS A 61 5.73 10.18 3.34
CA LYS A 61 5.04 9.00 3.90
C LYS A 61 4.38 9.30 5.24
N THR A 62 5.11 9.92 6.18
CA THR A 62 4.56 10.28 7.51
C THR A 62 3.36 11.20 7.41
N LYS A 63 3.39 12.19 6.51
CA LYS A 63 2.26 13.10 6.31
C LYS A 63 1.03 12.38 5.77
N VAL A 64 1.23 11.48 4.81
CA VAL A 64 0.16 10.65 4.25
C VAL A 64 -0.42 9.70 5.32
N LEU A 65 0.43 9.07 6.13
CA LEU A 65 -0.01 8.23 7.24
C LEU A 65 -0.87 9.00 8.25
N MET A 66 -0.49 10.23 8.59
CA MET A 66 -1.29 11.11 9.46
C MET A 66 -2.66 11.42 8.85
N LEU A 67 -2.73 11.71 7.55
CA LEU A 67 -4.00 11.98 6.84
C LEU A 67 -4.89 10.73 6.79
N LEU A 68 -4.31 9.56 6.51
CA LEU A 68 -5.04 8.29 6.51
C LEU A 68 -5.60 7.93 7.89
N HIS A 69 -4.88 8.31 8.94
CA HIS A 69 -5.23 8.07 10.34
C HIS A 69 -6.28 9.04 10.88
N GLU A 70 -6.56 10.14 10.19
CA GLU A 70 -7.54 11.13 10.62
C GLU A 70 -8.91 10.49 10.92
N GLY A 71 -9.49 10.84 12.07
CA GLY A 71 -10.74 10.25 12.54
C GLY A 71 -10.65 8.84 13.12
N HIS A 72 -9.44 8.27 13.30
CA HIS A 72 -9.21 6.98 13.98
C HIS A 72 -10.03 5.81 13.43
N LEU A 73 -10.08 5.70 12.09
CA LEU A 73 -10.95 4.77 11.36
C LEU A 73 -10.62 3.27 11.54
N GLY A 74 -9.48 2.96 12.18
CA GLY A 74 -8.95 1.62 12.32
C GLY A 74 -8.15 1.15 11.09
N VAL A 75 -7.31 0.13 11.30
CA VAL A 75 -6.30 -0.31 10.33
C VAL A 75 -6.88 -0.80 9.00
N VAL A 76 -8.07 -1.42 9.02
CA VAL A 76 -8.71 -1.96 7.81
C VAL A 76 -9.11 -0.83 6.86
N GLU A 77 -9.77 0.19 7.39
CA GLU A 77 -10.21 1.35 6.61
C GLU A 77 -9.02 2.20 6.17
N MET A 78 -8.01 2.38 7.03
CA MET A 78 -6.76 3.06 6.66
C MET A 78 -6.08 2.39 5.46
N LYS A 79 -5.98 1.05 5.46
CA LYS A 79 -5.43 0.29 4.32
C LYS A 79 -6.30 0.45 3.07
N SER A 80 -7.62 0.37 3.21
CA SER A 80 -8.55 0.55 2.10
C SER A 80 -8.32 1.89 1.39
N ARG A 81 -8.30 2.98 2.16
CA ARG A 81 -8.01 4.33 1.64
C ARG A 81 -6.62 4.47 1.05
N ALA A 82 -5.61 3.94 1.75
CA ALA A 82 -4.23 3.98 1.25
C ALA A 82 -4.13 3.32 -0.12
N ARG A 83 -4.64 2.09 -0.26
CA ARG A 83 -4.63 1.34 -1.51
C ARG A 83 -5.44 2.01 -2.62
N TYR A 84 -6.41 2.86 -2.29
CA TYR A 84 -7.18 3.57 -3.31
C TYR A 84 -6.43 4.79 -3.86
N TYR A 85 -5.80 5.59 -3.01
CA TYR A 85 -5.23 6.88 -3.43
C TYR A 85 -3.73 6.86 -3.71
N VAL A 86 -2.98 6.00 -3.02
CA VAL A 86 -1.53 6.13 -2.90
C VAL A 86 -0.82 4.78 -2.97
N TRP A 87 0.49 4.84 -3.22
CA TRP A 87 1.34 3.65 -3.22
C TRP A 87 2.78 3.96 -2.82
N TRP A 88 3.39 3.02 -2.09
CA TRP A 88 4.83 2.88 -1.90
C TRP A 88 5.14 1.45 -1.45
N THR A 89 6.43 1.10 -1.41
CA THR A 89 6.89 -0.23 -0.97
C THR A 89 6.54 -0.47 0.49
N HIS A 90 6.00 -1.65 0.81
CA HIS A 90 5.59 -2.03 2.18
C HIS A 90 4.50 -1.15 2.83
N MET A 91 3.75 -0.37 2.06
CA MET A 91 2.68 0.52 2.54
C MET A 91 1.72 -0.12 3.56
N ASP A 92 1.21 -1.33 3.28
CA ASP A 92 0.28 -2.01 4.18
C ASP A 92 0.90 -2.30 5.57
N LYS A 93 2.20 -2.61 5.61
CA LYS A 93 2.94 -2.86 6.86
C LYS A 93 3.09 -1.56 7.63
N GLU A 94 3.58 -0.51 6.98
CA GLU A 94 3.76 0.80 7.60
C GLU A 94 2.44 1.40 8.11
N VAL A 95 1.34 1.26 7.35
CA VAL A 95 -0.01 1.66 7.79
C VAL A 95 -0.45 0.89 9.04
N SER A 96 -0.16 -0.41 9.11
CA SER A 96 -0.50 -1.24 10.28
C SER A 96 0.29 -0.83 11.51
N GLU A 97 1.60 -0.61 11.35
CA GLU A 97 2.49 -0.18 12.42
C GLU A 97 2.10 1.20 12.96
N PHE A 98 1.76 2.13 12.06
CA PHE A 98 1.29 3.46 12.43
C PHE A 98 -0.02 3.39 13.24
N ALA A 99 -1.00 2.60 12.77
CA ALA A 99 -2.28 2.43 13.48
C ALA A 99 -2.10 1.75 14.84
N ALA A 100 -1.21 0.77 14.94
CA ALA A 100 -0.92 0.06 16.19
C ALA A 100 -0.24 0.93 17.25
N ALA A 101 0.54 1.93 16.82
CA ALA A 101 1.16 2.91 17.71
C ALA A 101 0.14 3.92 18.29
N CYS A 102 -1.08 4.01 17.74
CA CYS A 102 -2.10 4.92 18.25
C CYS A 102 -2.94 4.26 19.36
N THR A 103 -2.94 4.88 20.54
CA THR A 103 -3.71 4.40 21.71
C THR A 103 -5.22 4.38 21.48
N VAL A 104 -5.78 5.40 20.81
CA VAL A 104 -7.22 5.47 20.49
C VAL A 104 -7.61 4.35 19.53
N CYS A 105 -6.81 4.14 18.46
CA CYS A 105 -7.04 3.04 17.53
C CYS A 105 -6.92 1.68 18.22
N ALA A 106 -5.97 1.51 19.14
CA ALA A 106 -5.79 0.28 19.92
C ALA A 106 -6.99 -0.01 20.84
N MET A 107 -7.53 1.01 21.51
CA MET A 107 -8.72 0.88 22.35
C MET A 107 -9.96 0.49 21.55
N ASN A 108 -10.08 0.99 20.32
CA ASN A 108 -11.21 0.73 19.44
C ASN A 108 -11.05 -0.57 18.62
N GLN A 109 -9.99 -1.36 18.84
CA GLN A 109 -9.85 -2.65 18.16
C GLN A 109 -10.94 -3.60 18.60
N ASN A 110 -11.84 -3.92 17.67
CA ASN A 110 -12.88 -4.91 17.91
C ASN A 110 -12.22 -6.28 18.06
N THR A 111 -12.10 -6.77 19.29
CA THR A 111 -11.61 -8.13 19.53
C THR A 111 -12.76 -9.07 19.21
N PRO A 112 -12.69 -9.90 18.14
CA PRO A 112 -13.78 -10.82 17.86
C PRO A 112 -13.96 -11.75 19.08
N PRO A 113 -15.21 -12.00 19.52
CA PRO A 113 -15.45 -12.99 20.56
C PRO A 113 -14.87 -14.32 20.11
N LYS A 114 -14.25 -15.07 21.04
CA LYS A 114 -13.77 -16.42 20.75
C LYS A 114 -14.96 -17.28 20.33
N VAL A 115 -15.08 -17.56 19.03
CA VAL A 115 -16.11 -18.45 18.50
C VAL A 115 -15.54 -19.86 18.47
N THR A 116 -16.28 -20.84 19.00
CA THR A 116 -15.96 -22.25 18.81
C THR A 116 -16.28 -22.63 17.36
N PRO A 117 -15.31 -23.12 16.57
CA PRO A 117 -15.57 -23.56 15.21
C PRO A 117 -16.66 -24.63 15.20
N ILE A 118 -17.73 -24.41 14.43
CA ILE A 118 -18.77 -25.43 14.22
C ILE A 118 -18.25 -26.35 13.11
N ALA A 119 -18.28 -27.66 13.35
CA ALA A 119 -17.90 -28.63 12.33
C ALA A 119 -18.90 -28.57 11.17
N TRP A 120 -18.38 -28.48 9.93
CA TRP A 120 -19.21 -28.58 8.73
C TRP A 120 -19.98 -29.92 8.74
N PRO A 121 -21.28 -29.93 8.39
CA PRO A 121 -22.04 -31.15 8.33
C PRO A 121 -21.42 -32.09 7.29
N LYS A 122 -21.25 -33.36 7.66
CA LYS A 122 -20.71 -34.38 6.77
C LYS A 122 -21.77 -34.69 5.72
N ALA A 123 -21.41 -34.57 4.43
CA ALA A 123 -22.29 -34.98 3.34
C ALA A 123 -22.64 -36.47 3.51
N GLU A 124 -23.93 -36.76 3.70
CA GLU A 124 -24.45 -38.12 3.71
C GLU A 124 -24.47 -38.61 2.26
N ARG A 125 -23.73 -39.69 1.99
CA ARG A 125 -23.81 -40.36 0.70
C ARG A 125 -24.94 -41.37 0.82
N GLU A 126 -26.07 -41.11 0.19
CA GLU A 126 -27.10 -42.14 -0.01
C GLU A 126 -26.45 -43.31 -0.74
N ARG A 127 -26.40 -44.47 -0.07
CA ARG A 127 -26.01 -45.72 -0.71
C ARG A 127 -27.28 -46.29 -1.33
N GLU A 128 -27.42 -46.16 -2.63
CA GLU A 128 -28.37 -46.94 -3.42
C GLU A 128 -27.94 -48.42 -3.39
N ASN A 129 -28.84 -49.25 -2.85
CA ASN A 129 -29.00 -50.71 -2.92
C ASN A 129 -27.78 -51.62 -3.15
#